data_AF-A0A1B6ILM3-F1
#
_entry.id   AF-A0A1B6ILM3-F1
#
_cell.length_a   1.000
_cell.length_b   1.000
_cell.length_c   1.000
_cell.angle_alpha   90.00
_cell.angle_beta   90.00
_cell.angle_gamma   90.00
#
_symmetry.space_group_name_H-M   'P 1'
#
loop_
_entity.id
_entity.type
_entity.pdbx_description
1 polymer ?
#
loop_
_entity_poly.entity_id
_entity_poly.type
_entity_poly.pdbx_seq_one_letter_code
_entity_poly.pdbx_strand_id
1 'polypeptide(L)'
;MSTQRNQLCTRSVITVMAVVALGTVAVTIFLATRQLWAATPTTNNLRALPPGFMLSCATSAYQVEGAWNEDGKGESVWDNFTHKYPDRVEGRETGDVACDSYHKYKEDV
;
A
#
# COMPACT_ATOMS: atom_id res chain seq x y z
N MET A 1 -13.74 15.97 -67.80
CA MET A 1 -14.19 16.58 -66.52
C MET A 1 -14.94 15.62 -65.59
N SER A 2 -15.11 14.34 -65.93
CA SER A 2 -15.76 13.31 -65.10
C SER A 2 -14.77 12.55 -64.19
N THR A 3 -13.55 12.32 -64.65
CA THR A 3 -12.52 11.53 -63.93
C THR A 3 -12.03 12.21 -62.64
N GLN A 4 -11.90 13.55 -62.62
CA GLN A 4 -11.48 14.30 -61.42
C GLN A 4 -12.54 14.26 -60.29
N ARG A 5 -13.84 14.24 -60.62
CA ARG A 5 -14.93 14.14 -59.63
C ARG A 5 -15.00 12.76 -58.99
N ASN A 6 -14.75 11.71 -59.75
CA ASN A 6 -14.73 10.33 -59.23
C ASN A 6 -13.52 10.09 -58.32
N GLN A 7 -12.35 10.66 -58.63
CA GLN A 7 -11.17 10.54 -57.75
C GLN A 7 -11.31 11.30 -56.43
N LEU A 8 -11.96 12.47 -56.43
CA LEU A 8 -12.24 13.21 -55.19
C LEU A 8 -13.25 12.46 -54.31
N CYS A 9 -14.29 11.86 -54.91
CA CYS A 9 -15.26 11.01 -54.21
C CYS A 9 -14.60 9.77 -53.59
N THR A 10 -13.78 9.04 -54.35
CA THR A 10 -13.08 7.84 -53.88
C THR A 10 -12.08 8.16 -52.75
N ARG A 11 -11.35 9.29 -52.83
CA ARG A 11 -10.45 9.73 -51.76
C ARG A 11 -11.19 10.10 -50.48
N SER A 12 -12.33 10.78 -50.60
CA SER A 12 -13.17 11.11 -49.45
C SER A 12 -13.76 9.86 -48.79
N VAL A 13 -14.25 8.90 -49.58
CA VAL A 13 -14.79 7.63 -49.05
C VAL A 13 -13.70 6.80 -48.36
N ILE A 14 -12.51 6.67 -48.94
CA ILE A 14 -11.39 5.95 -48.31
C ILE A 14 -10.96 6.61 -47.00
N THR A 15 -10.92 7.95 -46.96
CA THR A 15 -10.55 8.70 -45.75
C THR A 15 -11.59 8.51 -44.63
N VAL A 16 -12.89 8.57 -44.96
CA VAL A 16 -13.97 8.33 -44.00
C VAL A 16 -13.91 6.89 -43.46
N MET A 17 -13.71 5.90 -44.33
CA MET A 17 -13.60 4.50 -43.92
C MET A 17 -12.37 4.23 -43.05
N ALA A 18 -11.23 4.87 -43.35
CA ALA A 18 -10.02 4.77 -42.53
C ALA A 18 -10.21 5.39 -41.13
N VAL A 19 -10.89 6.54 -41.03
CA VAL A 19 -11.18 7.19 -39.74
C VAL A 19 -12.15 6.34 -38.91
N VAL A 20 -13.17 5.74 -39.53
CA VAL A 20 -14.11 4.83 -38.85
C VAL A 20 -13.39 3.55 -38.37
N ALA A 21 -12.53 2.97 -39.21
CA ALA A 21 -11.75 1.79 -38.84
C ALA A 21 -10.77 2.09 -37.68
N LEU A 22 -10.05 3.21 -37.73
CA LEU A 22 -9.16 3.63 -36.64
C LEU A 22 -9.93 3.94 -35.36
N GLY A 23 -11.11 4.56 -35.45
CA GLY A 23 -11.98 4.83 -34.31
C GLY A 23 -12.49 3.55 -33.64
N THR A 24 -12.92 2.57 -34.42
CA THR A 24 -13.38 1.27 -33.88
C THR A 24 -12.23 0.47 -33.24
N VAL A 25 -11.03 0.50 -33.83
CA VAL A 25 -9.82 -0.09 -33.22
C VAL A 25 -9.46 0.61 -31.90
N ALA A 26 -9.50 1.95 -31.85
CA ALA A 26 -9.22 2.70 -30.63
C ALA A 26 -10.22 2.40 -29.49
N VAL A 27 -11.52 2.31 -29.81
CA VAL A 27 -12.57 1.97 -28.85
C VAL A 27 -12.41 0.54 -28.33
N THR A 28 -12.11 -0.41 -29.20
CA THR A 28 -11.91 -1.82 -28.79
C THR A 28 -10.65 -1.98 -27.93
N ILE A 29 -9.56 -1.28 -28.24
CA ILE A 29 -8.36 -1.23 -27.38
C ILE A 29 -8.70 -0.62 -26.01
N PHE A 30 -9.42 0.50 -25.96
CA PHE A 30 -9.82 1.14 -24.70
C PHE A 30 -10.72 0.26 -23.83
N LEU A 31 -11.65 -0.48 -24.44
CA LEU A 31 -12.52 -1.42 -23.74
C LEU A 31 -11.73 -2.65 -23.24
N ALA A 32 -10.79 -3.17 -24.05
CA ALA A 32 -9.94 -4.30 -23.67
C ALA A 32 -8.95 -3.94 -22.55
N THR A 33 -8.35 -2.74 -22.57
CA THR A 33 -7.44 -2.28 -21.49
C THR A 33 -8.17 -2.10 -20.16
N ARG A 34 -9.45 -1.69 -20.18
CA ARG A 34 -10.30 -1.67 -18.98
C ARG A 34 -10.56 -3.06 -18.42
N GLN A 35 -10.81 -4.05 -19.27
CA GLN A 35 -11.01 -5.43 -18.85
C GLN A 35 -9.74 -6.07 -18.28
N LEU A 36 -8.57 -5.72 -18.84
CA LEU A 36 -7.28 -6.21 -18.34
C LEU A 36 -6.93 -5.66 -16.94
N TRP A 37 -7.32 -4.41 -16.63
CA TRP A 37 -7.15 -3.84 -15.29
C TRP A 37 -8.19 -4.36 -14.29
N ALA A 38 -9.41 -4.66 -14.74
CA ALA A 38 -10.50 -5.12 -13.87
C ALA A 38 -10.40 -6.61 -13.46
N ALA A 39 -9.65 -7.43 -14.20
CA ALA A 39 -9.53 -8.85 -13.95
C ALA A 39 -8.27 -9.18 -13.13
N THR A 40 -8.19 -8.71 -11.88
CA THR A 40 -7.38 -9.42 -10.88
C THR A 40 -8.25 -10.55 -10.33
N PRO A 41 -7.92 -11.83 -10.56
CA PRO A 41 -8.65 -12.91 -9.90
C PRO A 41 -8.37 -12.82 -8.41
N THR A 42 -9.31 -12.26 -7.65
CA THR A 42 -9.38 -12.38 -6.19
C THR A 42 -9.81 -13.81 -5.85
N THR A 43 -9.00 -14.78 -6.26
CA THR A 43 -9.06 -16.08 -5.59
C THR A 43 -8.55 -15.83 -4.18
N ASN A 44 -9.49 -15.56 -3.28
CA ASN A 44 -9.32 -15.63 -1.83
C ASN A 44 -9.05 -17.10 -1.44
N ASN A 45 -8.04 -17.72 -2.06
CA ASN A 45 -7.40 -18.90 -1.54
C ASN A 45 -6.37 -18.42 -0.53
N LEU A 46 -6.86 -17.85 0.58
CA LEU A 46 -6.07 -17.85 1.79
C LEU A 46 -5.77 -19.33 2.04
N ARG A 47 -4.53 -19.75 1.82
CA ARG A 47 -4.06 -21.08 2.20
C ARG A 47 -4.48 -21.28 3.65
N ALA A 48 -5.42 -22.19 3.88
CA ALA A 48 -5.87 -22.46 5.23
C ALA A 48 -4.66 -22.93 6.04
N LEU A 49 -4.42 -22.26 7.17
CA LEU A 49 -3.39 -22.67 8.12
C LEU A 49 -3.78 -24.04 8.69
N PRO A 50 -2.82 -24.93 8.99
CA PRO A 50 -3.13 -26.26 9.49
C PRO A 50 -3.89 -26.18 10.83
N PRO A 51 -4.73 -27.19 11.15
CA PRO A 51 -5.39 -27.26 12.46
C PRO A 51 -4.35 -27.17 13.58
N GLY A 52 -4.59 -26.29 14.56
CA GLY A 52 -3.66 -26.06 15.68
C GLY A 52 -2.55 -25.04 15.40
N PHE A 53 -2.52 -24.39 14.24
CA PHE A 53 -1.62 -23.26 14.01
C PHE A 53 -1.93 -22.10 14.96
N MET A 54 -0.92 -21.60 15.67
CA MET A 54 -1.03 -20.44 16.54
C MET A 54 -0.46 -19.21 15.84
N LEU A 55 -1.32 -18.23 15.56
CA LEU A 55 -0.91 -16.89 15.14
C LEU A 55 -0.82 -16.01 16.39
N SER A 56 0.27 -15.25 16.52
CA SER A 56 0.53 -14.45 17.72
C SER A 56 1.24 -13.15 17.35
N CYS A 57 1.17 -12.17 18.24
CA CYS A 57 1.92 -10.93 18.20
C CYS A 57 2.99 -10.93 19.30
N ALA A 58 3.99 -10.05 19.18
CA ALA A 58 5.05 -9.89 20.16
C ALA A 58 5.42 -8.41 20.30
N THR A 59 5.86 -8.03 21.49
CA THR A 59 6.35 -6.70 21.86
C THR A 59 7.65 -6.84 22.66
N SER A 60 8.29 -5.73 23.01
CA SER A 60 9.40 -5.71 23.97
C SER A 60 9.20 -4.59 25.00
N ALA A 61 9.66 -4.81 26.23
CA ALA A 61 9.39 -3.95 27.38
C ALA A 61 9.68 -2.46 27.10
N TYR A 62 10.91 -2.12 26.70
CA TYR A 62 11.31 -0.71 26.47
C TYR A 62 10.52 -0.03 25.34
N GLN A 63 10.00 -0.80 24.37
CA GLN A 63 9.28 -0.24 23.23
C GLN A 63 7.81 0.07 23.54
N VAL A 64 7.22 -0.53 24.59
CA VAL A 64 5.77 -0.40 24.85
C VAL A 64 5.42 0.00 26.28
N GLU A 65 6.19 -0.40 27.29
CA GLU A 65 5.79 -0.26 28.70
C GLU A 65 5.73 1.20 29.15
N GLY A 66 6.80 1.98 28.92
CA GLY A 66 6.96 3.29 29.54
C GLY A 66 7.32 3.18 31.02
N ALA A 67 6.79 4.10 31.83
CA ALA A 67 6.96 4.12 33.29
C ALA A 67 8.41 3.94 33.74
N TRP A 68 9.35 4.57 33.02
CA TRP A 68 10.77 4.20 33.05
C TRP A 68 11.44 4.33 34.42
N ASN A 69 10.89 5.15 35.32
CA ASN A 69 11.39 5.42 36.66
C ASN A 69 10.30 5.27 37.76
N GLU A 70 9.23 4.54 37.47
CA GLU A 70 8.12 4.33 38.41
C GLU A 70 8.33 3.07 39.27
N ASP A 71 7.66 3.02 40.42
CA ASP A 71 7.52 1.85 41.31
C ASP A 71 8.83 1.10 41.64
N GLY A 72 9.96 1.82 41.64
CA GLY A 72 11.27 1.27 41.96
C GLY A 72 11.99 0.57 40.81
N LYS A 73 11.54 0.74 39.56
CA LYS A 73 12.27 0.30 38.36
C LYS A 73 13.66 0.94 38.33
N GLY A 74 14.68 0.10 38.08
CA GLY A 74 16.04 0.54 37.82
C GLY A 74 16.25 1.04 36.39
N GLU A 75 17.26 1.88 36.20
CA GLU A 75 17.69 2.36 34.89
C GLU A 75 18.24 1.21 34.04
N SER A 76 17.74 1.07 32.81
CA SER A 76 18.25 0.12 31.82
C SER A 76 19.34 0.77 30.94
N VAL A 77 20.04 -0.06 30.15
CA VAL A 77 21.01 0.43 29.16
C VAL A 77 20.34 1.36 28.14
N TRP A 78 19.08 1.09 27.77
CA TRP A 78 18.34 1.90 26.80
C TRP A 78 17.92 3.24 27.38
N ASP A 79 17.45 3.29 28.63
CA ASP A 79 17.16 4.54 29.35
C ASP A 79 18.38 5.48 29.29
N ASN A 80 19.52 5.00 29.79
CA ASN A 80 20.78 5.74 29.80
C ASN A 80 21.23 6.14 28.38
N PHE A 81 21.12 5.25 27.40
CA PHE A 81 21.55 5.55 26.03
C PHE A 81 20.73 6.68 25.40
N THR A 82 19.40 6.62 25.51
CA THR A 82 18.51 7.62 24.89
C THR A 82 18.57 8.97 25.62
N HIS A 83 18.72 8.97 26.95
CA HIS A 83 18.91 10.21 27.72
C HIS A 83 20.28 10.84 27.49
N LYS A 84 21.34 10.03 27.38
CA LYS A 84 22.72 10.53 27.23
C LYS A 84 23.06 10.94 25.80
N TYR A 85 22.47 10.29 24.81
CA TYR A 85 22.76 10.52 23.39
C TYR A 85 21.49 10.77 22.57
N PRO A 86 20.70 11.81 22.86
CA PRO A 86 19.43 12.07 22.18
C PRO A 86 19.59 12.29 20.68
N ASP A 87 20.73 12.81 20.22
CA ASP A 87 21.04 12.99 18.80
C ASP A 87 21.27 11.66 18.04
N ARG A 88 21.34 10.52 18.75
CA ARG A 88 21.45 9.17 18.16
C ARG A 88 20.09 8.48 17.99
N VAL A 89 19.01 9.12 18.44
CA VAL A 89 17.64 8.65 18.23
C VAL A 89 16.96 9.63 17.28
N GLU A 90 16.32 9.10 16.24
CA GLU A 90 15.53 9.94 15.35
C GLU A 90 14.42 10.65 16.14
N GLY A 91 14.23 11.94 15.91
CA GLY A 91 13.26 12.74 16.68
C GLY A 91 13.65 13.01 18.15
N ARG A 92 14.82 12.53 18.61
CA ARG A 92 15.28 12.65 20.01
C ARG A 92 14.28 12.04 21.01
N GLU A 93 13.57 11.00 20.59
CA GLU A 93 12.57 10.31 21.39
C GLU A 93 13.21 9.36 22.42
N THR A 94 12.44 8.96 23.43
CA THR A 94 12.85 8.03 24.50
C THR A 94 11.74 7.03 24.79
N GLY A 95 12.07 5.97 25.54
CA GLY A 95 11.11 4.98 26.02
C GLY A 95 10.41 5.38 27.33
N ASP A 96 10.49 6.67 27.74
CA ASP A 96 10.03 7.11 29.06
C ASP A 96 8.53 6.81 29.29
N VAL A 97 7.73 6.99 28.23
CA VAL A 97 6.28 6.72 28.21
C VAL A 97 5.92 5.64 27.18
N ALA A 98 6.57 5.63 26.01
CA ALA A 98 6.29 4.67 24.93
C ALA A 98 4.79 4.58 24.57
N CYS A 99 4.20 3.37 24.60
CA CYS A 99 2.76 3.16 24.41
C CYS A 99 1.98 3.23 25.73
N ASP A 100 2.66 3.44 26.86
CA ASP A 100 2.10 3.47 28.21
C ASP A 100 1.43 2.13 28.61
N SER A 101 1.92 1.02 28.05
CA SER A 101 1.39 -0.32 28.33
C SER A 101 1.57 -0.72 29.80
N TYR A 102 2.48 -0.08 30.55
CA TYR A 102 2.58 -0.28 32.00
C TYR A 102 1.26 0.03 32.72
N HIS A 103 0.61 1.14 32.35
CA HIS A 103 -0.69 1.53 32.90
C HIS A 103 -1.87 0.95 32.11
N LYS A 104 -1.69 0.77 30.80
CA LYS A 104 -2.74 0.42 29.83
C LYS A 104 -2.73 -1.02 29.36
N TYR A 105 -2.00 -1.93 30.03
CA TYR A 105 -1.99 -3.34 29.63
C TYR A 105 -3.40 -3.97 29.54
N LYS A 106 -4.40 -3.42 30.26
CA LYS A 106 -5.80 -3.87 30.16
C LYS A 106 -6.49 -3.46 28.86
N GLU A 107 -6.02 -2.40 28.20
CA GLU A 107 -6.47 -1.97 26.87
C GLU A 107 -5.76 -2.76 25.76
N ASP A 108 -4.56 -3.28 26.04
CA ASP A 108 -3.75 -4.04 25.10
C ASP A 108 -4.20 -5.51 24.91
N VAL A 109 -4.91 -6.09 25.90
CA VAL A 109 -5.40 -7.49 25.91
C VAL A 109 -6.79 -7.61 25.31
#